data_AF-A0A5J4U2D2-F1
#
_entry.id   AF-A0A5J4U2D2-F1
#
_cell.length_a   1.000
_cell.length_b   1.000
_cell.length_c   1.000
_cell.angle_alpha   90.00
_cell.angle_beta   90.00
_cell.angle_gamma   90.00
#
_symmetry.space_group_name_H-M   'P 1'
#
loop_
_entity.id
_entity.type
_entity.pdbx_description
1 polymer ?
#
loop_
_entity_poly.entity_id
_entity_poly.type
_entity_poly.pdbx_seq_one_letter_code
_entity_poly.pdbx_strand_id
1 'polypeptide(L)'
;MPFNKITLIFALVAVLFGKVKKNATPDKSRVYFQSSVPNGTVLTINVNDVDGEISDFPVRSAQISDFVKFYTTASVTDANFIVSPKVDDEQFYNQRVAKDLKQEEISCNAVWEAYDRQSYGLYGFAALALENSDIAPSITALIKNGPTLVKYTNIPAGEEGKYEDIPINHDCNGIGYIFTTYGLRGSGVVGTDCIPNTGVPQSATTCVDSKIELTQNLKGYFEAHIFKADTETLKDALIRFGPVAITNEEEPQIKGVLLGWKTDSEQNYWIIAEYFD
;
A
#
# COMPACT_ATOMS: atom_id res chain seq x y z
N MET A 1 10.59 -1.28 20.92
CA MET A 1 9.88 -2.46 21.49
C MET A 1 10.77 -3.69 21.29
N PRO A 2 10.63 -4.79 22.03
CA PRO A 2 11.31 -6.01 21.62
C PRO A 2 10.67 -6.50 20.31
N PHE A 3 11.46 -6.96 19.35
CA PHE A 3 10.94 -7.71 18.19
C PHE A 3 10.08 -8.86 18.73
N ASN A 4 8.76 -8.78 18.56
CA ASN A 4 7.90 -9.88 18.95
C ASN A 4 8.20 -11.06 18.03
N LYS A 5 8.72 -12.14 18.61
CA LYS A 5 8.89 -13.44 17.95
C LYS A 5 7.51 -14.06 17.72
N ILE A 6 6.76 -13.58 16.73
CA ILE A 6 5.47 -14.17 16.36
C ILE A 6 5.74 -15.48 15.62
N THR A 7 5.32 -16.58 16.23
CA THR A 7 5.34 -17.91 15.61
C THR A 7 4.19 -18.00 14.61
N LEU A 8 4.51 -18.50 13.41
CA LEU A 8 3.66 -18.77 12.25
C LEU A 8 2.14 -18.82 12.53
N ILE A 9 1.37 -17.97 11.85
CA ILE A 9 -0.09 -18.06 11.76
C ILE A 9 -0.46 -18.35 10.31
N PHE A 10 -1.22 -19.42 10.09
CA PHE A 10 -1.80 -19.75 8.79
C PHE A 10 -2.86 -18.68 8.47
N ALA A 11 -2.59 -17.78 7.52
CA ALA A 11 -3.62 -16.91 6.99
C ALA A 11 -4.51 -17.72 6.01
N LEU A 12 -5.74 -18.06 6.42
CA LEU A 12 -6.72 -18.67 5.53
C LEU A 12 -8.16 -18.31 5.91
N VAL A 13 -8.71 -17.25 5.33
CA VAL A 13 -10.14 -17.07 5.10
C VAL A 13 -10.33 -16.29 3.82
N ALA A 14 -11.18 -16.87 3.01
CA ALA A 14 -12.02 -16.14 2.09
C ALA A 14 -13.46 -16.41 2.53
N VAL A 15 -14.20 -15.37 2.88
CA VAL A 15 -15.66 -15.33 2.67
C VAL A 15 -15.99 -13.94 2.14
N LEU A 16 -16.02 -13.81 0.82
CA LEU A 16 -16.61 -12.65 0.14
C LEU A 16 -17.99 -13.06 -0.38
N PHE A 17 -19.05 -12.48 0.19
CA PHE A 17 -20.36 -12.40 -0.46
C PHE A 17 -20.35 -11.16 -1.37
N GLY A 18 -20.14 -11.37 -2.67
CA GLY A 18 -20.20 -10.34 -3.71
C GLY A 18 -19.90 -10.96 -5.08
N LYS A 19 -20.74 -10.70 -6.08
CA LYS A 19 -20.72 -11.42 -7.37
C LYS A 19 -19.59 -10.95 -8.28
N VAL A 20 -18.45 -11.65 -8.22
CA VAL A 20 -17.42 -11.64 -9.27
C VAL A 20 -18.01 -12.16 -10.60
N LYS A 21 -17.51 -11.68 -11.75
CA LYS A 21 -17.59 -12.40 -13.04
C LYS A 21 -17.05 -13.84 -12.84
N LYS A 22 -17.95 -14.80 -12.62
CA LYS A 22 -17.75 -16.26 -12.64
C LYS A 22 -16.32 -16.77 -12.32
N ASN A 23 -16.09 -17.15 -11.06
CA ASN A 23 -15.20 -18.25 -10.64
C ASN A 23 -13.67 -18.08 -10.62
N ALA A 24 -13.08 -16.89 -10.75
CA ALA A 24 -11.66 -16.75 -10.43
C ALA A 24 -11.47 -16.73 -8.90
N THR A 25 -11.11 -17.87 -8.31
CA THR A 25 -10.60 -17.87 -6.93
C THR A 25 -9.25 -17.16 -6.96
N PRO A 26 -9.01 -16.14 -6.10
CA PRO A 26 -7.70 -15.49 -6.06
C PRO A 26 -6.57 -16.51 -5.90
N ASP A 27 -5.66 -16.50 -6.86
CA ASP A 27 -4.46 -17.32 -6.91
C ASP A 27 -3.32 -16.63 -6.16
N LYS A 28 -2.71 -17.36 -5.21
CA LYS A 28 -1.58 -16.90 -4.39
C LYS A 28 -0.34 -16.53 -5.21
N SER A 29 -0.18 -17.10 -6.40
CA SER A 29 0.96 -16.81 -7.28
C SER A 29 0.82 -15.51 -8.08
N ARG A 30 -0.30 -14.79 -7.92
CA ARG A 30 -0.62 -13.59 -8.71
C ARG A 30 -0.69 -12.34 -7.85
N VAL A 31 -0.28 -11.24 -8.45
CA VAL A 31 -0.56 -9.88 -7.96
C VAL A 31 -1.78 -9.32 -8.68
N TYR A 32 -2.61 -8.59 -7.94
CA TYR A 32 -3.81 -7.92 -8.44
C TYR A 32 -3.65 -6.43 -8.21
N PHE A 33 -3.81 -5.63 -9.27
CA PHE A 33 -3.56 -4.21 -9.22
C PHE A 33 -4.50 -3.44 -10.13
N GLN A 34 -4.70 -2.18 -9.79
CA GLN A 34 -5.50 -1.27 -10.59
C GLN A 34 -4.67 -0.79 -11.79
N SER A 35 -5.08 -1.17 -13.00
CA SER A 35 -4.33 -0.82 -14.21
C SER A 35 -4.63 0.57 -14.75
N SER A 36 -5.79 1.12 -14.40
CA SER A 36 -6.27 2.39 -14.91
C SER A 36 -5.29 3.52 -14.56
N VAL A 37 -5.12 4.46 -15.49
CA VAL A 37 -4.34 5.68 -15.26
C VAL A 37 -5.32 6.85 -15.36
N PRO A 38 -5.43 7.71 -14.34
CA PRO A 38 -6.28 8.89 -14.42
C PRO A 38 -5.90 9.76 -15.62
N ASN A 39 -6.90 10.29 -16.32
CA ASN A 39 -6.71 11.35 -17.29
C ASN A 39 -7.04 12.68 -16.61
N GLY A 40 -6.02 13.42 -16.19
CA GLY A 40 -6.19 14.53 -15.26
C GLY A 40 -6.74 14.04 -13.93
N THR A 41 -7.86 14.60 -13.47
CA THR A 41 -8.50 14.22 -12.20
C THR A 41 -9.57 13.14 -12.34
N VAL A 42 -9.83 12.65 -13.56
CA VAL A 42 -10.87 11.62 -13.79
C VAL A 42 -10.22 10.25 -13.98
N LEU A 43 -10.53 9.33 -13.09
CA LEU A 43 -10.21 7.92 -13.21
C LEU A 43 -11.28 7.23 -14.06
N THR A 44 -10.92 6.80 -15.27
CA THR A 44 -11.84 6.04 -16.12
C THR A 44 -11.60 4.55 -15.95
N ILE A 45 -12.67 3.81 -15.65
CA ILE A 45 -12.68 2.36 -15.54
C ILE A 45 -13.47 1.82 -16.72
N ASN A 46 -12.83 0.97 -17.51
CA ASN A 46 -13.49 0.21 -18.56
C ASN A 46 -13.91 -1.16 -18.00
N VAL A 47 -15.21 -1.41 -17.88
CA VAL A 47 -15.76 -2.65 -17.27
C VAL A 47 -15.40 -3.93 -18.07
N ASN A 48 -14.90 -3.78 -19.30
CA ASN A 48 -14.41 -4.90 -20.11
C ASN A 48 -12.93 -5.24 -19.87
N ASP A 49 -12.14 -4.33 -19.31
CA ASP A 49 -10.67 -4.45 -19.20
C ASP A 49 -10.20 -5.03 -17.86
N VAL A 50 -11.13 -5.64 -17.13
CA VAL A 50 -10.99 -5.97 -15.71
C VAL A 50 -11.21 -7.46 -15.54
N ASP A 51 -10.26 -8.13 -14.90
CA ASP A 51 -10.25 -9.59 -14.72
C ASP A 51 -11.29 -10.03 -13.67
N GLY A 52 -11.71 -9.09 -12.83
CA GLY A 52 -12.68 -9.28 -11.75
C GLY A 52 -12.77 -8.03 -10.90
N GLU A 53 -13.41 -8.15 -9.75
CA GLU A 53 -13.54 -7.10 -8.75
C GLU A 53 -12.98 -7.62 -7.42
N ILE A 54 -12.20 -6.80 -6.74
CA ILE A 54 -11.72 -7.04 -5.37
C ILE A 54 -12.12 -5.82 -4.55
N SER A 55 -12.90 -6.05 -3.49
CA SER A 55 -13.41 -4.97 -2.63
C SER A 55 -14.06 -3.84 -3.45
N ASP A 56 -14.92 -4.21 -4.40
CA ASP A 56 -15.65 -3.34 -5.33
C ASP A 56 -14.81 -2.60 -6.39
N PHE A 57 -13.50 -2.87 -6.48
CA PHE A 57 -12.65 -2.27 -7.51
C PHE A 57 -12.23 -3.25 -8.60
N PRO A 58 -12.31 -2.84 -9.87
CA PRO A 58 -11.82 -3.64 -10.96
C PRO A 58 -10.30 -3.76 -10.92
N VAL A 59 -9.80 -4.97 -11.14
CA VAL A 59 -8.36 -5.28 -11.10
C VAL A 59 -7.89 -5.99 -12.35
N ARG A 60 -6.60 -5.81 -12.67
CA ARG A 60 -5.83 -6.70 -13.52
C ARG A 60 -4.94 -7.58 -12.67
N SER A 61 -4.48 -8.68 -13.25
CA SER A 61 -3.58 -9.60 -12.57
C SER A 61 -2.41 -10.04 -13.44
N ALA A 62 -1.28 -10.34 -12.79
CA ALA A 62 -0.09 -10.90 -13.44
C ALA A 62 0.58 -11.92 -12.50
N GLN A 63 1.40 -12.83 -13.05
CA GLN A 63 2.16 -13.75 -12.20
C GLN A 63 3.22 -12.96 -11.44
N ILE A 64 3.42 -13.25 -10.15
CA ILE A 64 4.51 -12.63 -9.36
C ILE A 64 5.85 -12.86 -10.04
N SER A 65 6.03 -14.05 -10.63
CA SER A 65 7.25 -14.42 -11.35
C SER A 65 7.54 -13.59 -12.61
N ASP A 66 6.55 -12.91 -13.18
CA ASP A 66 6.71 -12.05 -14.36
C ASP A 66 7.44 -10.73 -14.02
N PHE A 67 7.50 -10.35 -12.74
CA PHE A 67 8.15 -9.11 -12.31
C PHE A 67 9.63 -9.34 -12.01
N VAL A 68 10.49 -8.43 -12.42
CA VAL A 68 11.93 -8.52 -12.12
C VAL A 68 12.16 -8.36 -10.62
N LYS A 69 13.10 -9.16 -10.06
CA LYS A 69 13.53 -9.00 -8.66
C LYS A 69 14.19 -7.64 -8.47
N PHE A 70 13.71 -6.84 -7.52
CA PHE A 70 14.43 -5.66 -7.06
C PHE A 70 15.73 -6.05 -6.36
N TYR A 71 15.64 -7.03 -5.44
CA TYR A 71 16.80 -7.59 -4.73
C TYR A 71 17.37 -8.79 -5.52
N THR A 72 18.13 -8.50 -6.57
CA THR A 72 18.59 -9.51 -7.56
C THR A 72 19.44 -10.64 -6.99
N THR A 73 20.15 -10.43 -5.87
CA THR A 73 21.00 -11.43 -5.22
C THR A 73 20.26 -12.27 -4.19
N ALA A 74 19.03 -11.92 -3.84
CA ALA A 74 18.28 -12.60 -2.78
C ALA A 74 17.48 -13.81 -3.31
N SER A 75 17.33 -14.80 -2.44
CA SER A 75 16.60 -16.04 -2.66
C SER A 75 15.59 -16.31 -1.55
N VAL A 76 14.46 -16.91 -1.90
CA VAL A 76 13.44 -17.37 -0.93
C VAL A 76 13.99 -18.43 0.04
N THR A 77 15.10 -19.08 -0.35
CA THR A 77 15.83 -20.07 0.45
C THR A 77 16.86 -19.45 1.40
N ASP A 78 17.09 -18.13 1.33
CA ASP A 78 18.05 -17.48 2.22
C ASP A 78 17.57 -17.60 3.67
N ALA A 79 18.50 -17.89 4.58
CA ALA A 79 18.18 -18.01 5.99
C ALA A 79 17.63 -16.69 6.56
N ASN A 80 18.18 -15.57 6.09
CA ASN A 80 17.81 -14.24 6.54
C ASN A 80 17.71 -13.30 5.35
N PHE A 81 16.73 -12.42 5.38
CA PHE A 81 16.57 -11.35 4.41
C PHE A 81 15.89 -10.16 5.10
N ILE A 82 16.35 -8.95 4.80
CA ILE A 82 15.69 -7.73 5.20
C ILE A 82 15.64 -6.79 4.01
N VAL A 83 14.43 -6.39 3.66
CA VAL A 83 14.15 -5.24 2.83
C VAL A 83 14.66 -4.05 3.62
N SER A 84 15.79 -3.50 3.17
CA SER A 84 16.48 -2.32 3.69
C SER A 84 15.63 -1.49 4.67
N PRO A 85 16.17 -1.26 5.87
CA PRO A 85 17.17 -0.21 5.86
C PRO A 85 18.55 -0.79 6.14
N LYS A 86 19.58 -0.16 5.59
CA LYS A 86 20.99 -0.39 5.98
C LYS A 86 21.25 0.13 7.41
N VAL A 87 20.29 -0.06 8.30
CA VAL A 87 20.28 0.47 9.66
C VAL A 87 20.15 -0.70 10.62
N ASP A 88 20.89 -0.65 11.71
CA ASP A 88 20.76 -1.61 12.80
C ASP A 88 19.42 -1.44 13.53
N ASP A 89 19.11 -2.39 14.42
CA ASP A 89 17.85 -2.43 15.17
C ASP A 89 17.57 -1.13 15.96
N GLU A 90 18.61 -0.43 16.44
CA GLU A 90 18.45 0.82 17.19
C GLU A 90 18.12 2.01 16.28
N GLN A 91 18.75 2.07 15.11
CA GLN A 91 18.50 3.11 14.10
C GLN A 91 17.14 2.96 13.41
N PHE A 92 16.55 1.77 13.42
CA PHE A 92 15.22 1.53 12.88
C PHE A 92 14.14 2.40 13.57
N TYR A 93 14.20 2.51 14.90
CA TYR A 93 13.24 3.32 15.67
C TYR A 93 13.42 4.84 15.47
N ASN A 94 14.56 5.27 14.93
CA ASN A 94 14.81 6.67 14.66
C ASN A 94 14.27 7.14 13.30
N GLN A 95 13.85 6.21 12.44
CA GLN A 95 13.26 6.52 11.15
C GLN A 95 11.95 7.29 11.32
N ARG A 96 11.66 8.21 10.41
CA ARG A 96 10.46 9.05 10.47
C ARG A 96 9.18 8.25 10.33
N VAL A 97 9.16 7.23 9.47
CA VAL A 97 8.02 6.32 9.28
C VAL A 97 7.70 5.46 10.51
N ALA A 98 8.68 5.23 11.39
CA ALA A 98 8.52 4.41 12.60
C ALA A 98 7.94 5.19 13.80
N LYS A 99 7.70 6.50 13.65
CA LYS A 99 7.14 7.35 14.71
C LYS A 99 5.63 7.34 14.64
N ASP A 100 4.99 7.32 15.80
CA ASP A 100 3.54 7.42 15.92
C ASP A 100 3.00 8.72 15.33
N LEU A 101 1.77 8.67 14.83
CA LEU A 101 1.05 9.86 14.40
C LEU A 101 0.83 10.81 15.57
N LYS A 102 0.94 12.11 15.31
CA LYS A 102 0.55 13.14 16.28
C LYS A 102 -0.97 13.28 16.35
N GLN A 103 -1.47 13.82 17.45
CA GLN A 103 -2.91 14.01 17.66
C GLN A 103 -3.57 14.87 16.57
N GLU A 104 -2.86 15.86 16.03
CA GLU A 104 -3.35 16.69 14.94
C GLU A 104 -3.44 15.92 13.61
N GLU A 105 -2.57 14.93 13.40
CA GLU A 105 -2.62 14.06 12.21
C GLU A 105 -3.74 13.04 12.35
N ILE A 106 -3.92 12.46 13.54
CA ILE A 106 -5.04 11.54 13.86
C ILE A 106 -6.40 12.23 13.64
N SER A 107 -6.49 13.54 13.87
CA SER A 107 -7.72 14.29 13.63
C SER A 107 -8.17 14.32 12.16
N CYS A 108 -7.26 14.01 11.23
CA CYS A 108 -7.59 13.80 9.83
C CYS A 108 -7.94 12.32 9.59
N ASN A 109 -9.23 11.96 9.59
CA ASN A 109 -9.67 10.56 9.51
C ASN A 109 -9.07 9.79 8.33
N ALA A 110 -8.90 10.42 7.17
CA ALA A 110 -8.26 9.82 6.00
C ALA A 110 -6.79 9.43 6.22
N VAL A 111 -6.06 10.17 7.06
CA VAL A 111 -4.68 9.82 7.46
C VAL A 111 -4.71 8.65 8.42
N TRP A 112 -5.61 8.69 9.41
CA TRP A 112 -5.77 7.59 10.36
C TRP A 112 -6.17 6.29 9.65
N GLU A 113 -7.11 6.32 8.71
CA GLU A 113 -7.49 5.16 7.89
C GLU A 113 -6.31 4.60 7.08
N ALA A 114 -5.50 5.46 6.47
CA ALA A 114 -4.31 5.03 5.74
C ALA A 114 -3.24 4.44 6.68
N TYR A 115 -3.18 4.89 7.93
CA TYR A 115 -2.30 4.36 8.96
C TYR A 115 -2.77 3.00 9.48
N ASP A 116 -4.05 2.88 9.86
CA ASP A 116 -4.66 1.62 10.31
C ASP A 116 -4.57 0.52 9.22
N ARG A 117 -4.80 0.90 7.96
CA ARG A 117 -4.70 -0.01 6.80
C ARG A 117 -3.27 -0.28 6.34
N GLN A 118 -2.28 0.22 7.06
CA GLN A 118 -0.85 0.01 6.81
C GLN A 118 -0.31 0.67 5.53
N SER A 119 -1.11 1.39 4.75
CA SER A 119 -0.64 2.15 3.58
C SER A 119 0.38 3.24 3.97
N TYR A 120 0.20 3.88 5.13
CA TYR A 120 1.18 4.82 5.67
C TYR A 120 2.55 4.16 5.87
N GLY A 121 2.59 3.06 6.61
CA GLY A 121 3.82 2.30 6.83
C GLY A 121 4.41 1.79 5.51
N LEU A 122 3.58 1.23 4.65
CA LEU A 122 3.98 0.67 3.36
C LEU A 122 4.71 1.72 2.51
N TYR A 123 4.16 2.93 2.36
CA TYR A 123 4.79 3.98 1.56
C TYR A 123 6.09 4.48 2.17
N GLY A 124 6.12 4.71 3.48
CA GLY A 124 7.32 5.21 4.15
C GLY A 124 8.45 4.18 4.13
N PHE A 125 8.16 2.91 4.43
CA PHE A 125 9.17 1.85 4.35
C PHE A 125 9.58 1.55 2.90
N ALA A 126 8.67 1.64 1.93
CA ALA A 126 9.04 1.47 0.52
C ALA A 126 9.98 2.61 0.05
N ALA A 127 9.72 3.86 0.43
CA ALA A 127 10.59 4.98 0.11
C ALA A 127 11.99 4.79 0.74
N LEU A 128 12.04 4.32 1.98
CA LEU A 128 13.28 4.01 2.66
C LEU A 128 14.02 2.83 2.01
N ALA A 129 13.31 1.78 1.62
CA ALA A 129 13.90 0.55 1.12
C ALA A 129 14.38 0.65 -0.34
N LEU A 130 13.60 1.32 -1.19
CA LEU A 130 13.80 1.35 -2.64
C LEU A 130 14.55 2.61 -3.09
N GLU A 131 14.41 3.71 -2.35
CA GLU A 131 14.97 5.01 -2.73
C GLU A 131 15.90 5.60 -1.65
N ASN A 132 16.09 4.89 -0.52
CA ASN A 132 16.91 5.35 0.61
C ASN A 132 16.44 6.72 1.16
N SER A 133 15.13 6.93 1.15
CA SER A 133 14.48 8.17 1.57
C SER A 133 13.71 7.95 2.87
N ASP A 134 14.25 8.48 3.98
CA ASP A 134 13.60 8.43 5.29
C ASP A 134 12.53 9.53 5.38
N ILE A 135 11.26 9.14 5.18
CA ILE A 135 10.11 10.03 5.23
C ILE A 135 9.02 9.49 6.16
N ALA A 136 8.34 10.40 6.84
CA ALA A 136 6.97 10.17 7.28
C ALA A 136 6.06 10.56 6.11
N PRO A 137 5.29 9.64 5.50
CA PRO A 137 4.57 9.93 4.27
C PRO A 137 3.38 10.87 4.46
N SER A 138 3.26 11.86 3.58
CA SER A 138 2.11 12.76 3.49
C SER A 138 0.97 12.11 2.70
N ILE A 139 0.03 11.50 3.43
CA ILE A 139 -1.19 10.91 2.87
C ILE A 139 -2.09 12.00 2.29
N THR A 140 -2.14 13.16 2.93
CA THR A 140 -2.93 14.31 2.47
C THR A 140 -2.47 14.83 1.11
N ALA A 141 -1.15 14.82 0.84
CA ALA A 141 -0.61 15.13 -0.48
C ALA A 141 -1.01 14.09 -1.54
N LEU A 142 -1.03 12.80 -1.19
CA LEU A 142 -1.47 11.73 -2.10
C LEU A 142 -2.95 11.86 -2.45
N ILE A 143 -3.80 12.13 -1.44
CA ILE A 143 -5.23 12.38 -1.65
C ILE A 143 -5.41 13.56 -2.59
N LYS A 144 -4.71 14.69 -2.33
CA LYS A 144 -4.81 15.88 -3.16
C LYS A 144 -4.40 15.65 -4.61
N ASN A 145 -3.38 14.82 -4.82
CA ASN A 145 -2.88 14.46 -6.15
C ASN A 145 -3.66 13.30 -6.80
N GLY A 146 -4.63 12.73 -6.11
CA GLY A 146 -5.48 11.65 -6.60
C GLY A 146 -6.64 12.13 -7.48
N PRO A 147 -7.45 11.20 -8.00
CA PRO A 147 -8.63 11.52 -8.79
C PRO A 147 -9.70 12.23 -7.93
N THR A 148 -10.54 13.02 -8.60
CA THR A 148 -11.74 13.66 -8.03
C THR A 148 -13.03 12.97 -8.49
N LEU A 149 -12.93 12.06 -9.45
CA LEU A 149 -14.07 11.35 -10.02
C LEU A 149 -13.63 9.96 -10.52
N VAL A 150 -14.38 8.93 -10.16
CA VAL A 150 -14.37 7.63 -10.84
C VAL A 150 -15.49 7.60 -11.86
N LYS A 151 -15.16 7.27 -13.10
CA LYS A 151 -16.11 7.15 -14.20
C LYS A 151 -16.08 5.75 -14.79
N TYR A 152 -17.24 5.12 -14.91
CA TYR A 152 -17.36 3.80 -15.54
C TYR A 152 -17.70 3.93 -17.03
N THR A 153 -17.11 3.08 -17.85
CA THR A 153 -17.30 3.06 -19.31
C THR A 153 -17.47 1.64 -19.82
N ASN A 154 -18.12 1.51 -20.98
CA ASN A 154 -18.48 0.23 -21.61
C ASN A 154 -19.27 -0.70 -20.67
N ILE A 155 -20.18 -0.11 -19.90
CA ILE A 155 -21.07 -0.85 -19.00
C ILE A 155 -21.99 -1.77 -19.84
N PRO A 156 -22.10 -3.07 -19.51
CA PRO A 156 -23.03 -3.97 -20.19
C PRO A 156 -24.47 -3.49 -20.06
N ALA A 157 -25.26 -3.66 -21.13
CA ALA A 157 -26.66 -3.27 -21.14
C ALA A 157 -27.45 -3.97 -20.02
N GLY A 158 -28.20 -3.21 -19.23
CA GLY A 158 -28.96 -3.71 -18.08
C GLY A 158 -28.16 -3.78 -16.77
N GLU A 159 -26.90 -3.32 -16.75
CA GLU A 159 -26.07 -3.21 -15.55
C GLU A 159 -25.76 -1.77 -15.13
N GLU A 160 -26.39 -0.77 -15.76
CA GLU A 160 -26.12 0.66 -15.54
C GLU A 160 -26.30 1.06 -14.07
N GLY A 161 -27.30 0.51 -13.38
CA GLY A 161 -27.54 0.77 -11.96
C GLY A 161 -26.51 0.17 -10.98
N LYS A 162 -25.52 -0.59 -11.47
CA LYS A 162 -24.42 -1.12 -10.64
C LYS A 162 -23.16 -0.27 -10.72
N TYR A 163 -23.03 0.52 -11.79
CA TYR A 163 -21.82 1.25 -12.13
C TYR A 163 -22.13 2.74 -12.19
N GLU A 164 -22.25 3.35 -11.01
CA GLU A 164 -22.47 4.79 -10.87
C GLU A 164 -21.13 5.52 -10.73
N ASP A 165 -21.03 6.70 -11.34
CA ASP A 165 -19.86 7.56 -11.20
C ASP A 165 -19.69 7.98 -9.72
N ILE A 166 -18.47 7.89 -9.21
CA ILE A 166 -18.17 8.13 -7.79
C ILE A 166 -17.42 9.46 -7.65
N PRO A 167 -18.03 10.53 -7.12
CA PRO A 167 -17.29 11.73 -6.77
C PRO A 167 -16.35 11.45 -5.59
N ILE A 168 -15.12 11.93 -5.69
CA ILE A 168 -14.11 11.78 -4.65
C ILE A 168 -13.82 13.16 -4.07
N ASN A 169 -14.21 13.35 -2.81
CA ASN A 169 -13.89 14.58 -2.09
C ASN A 169 -12.47 14.50 -1.54
N HIS A 170 -11.70 15.56 -1.75
CA HIS A 170 -10.34 15.73 -1.24
C HIS A 170 -10.40 16.44 0.11
N ASP A 171 -10.83 15.71 1.14
CA ASP A 171 -10.89 16.19 2.51
C ASP A 171 -10.52 15.07 3.50
N CYS A 172 -10.44 15.42 4.78
CA CYS A 172 -10.05 14.48 5.84
C CYS A 172 -11.10 13.43 6.19
N ASN A 173 -12.36 13.61 5.80
CA ASN A 173 -13.47 12.73 6.16
C ASN A 173 -14.03 11.94 4.96
N GLY A 174 -13.53 12.21 3.76
CA GLY A 174 -13.92 11.56 2.53
C GLY A 174 -13.19 10.25 2.25
N ILE A 175 -13.57 9.61 1.14
CA ILE A 175 -13.01 8.33 0.68
C ILE A 175 -11.69 8.46 -0.09
N GLY A 176 -11.09 9.64 -0.12
CA GLY A 176 -9.88 9.91 -0.92
C GLY A 176 -8.70 9.00 -0.56
N TYR A 177 -8.62 8.52 0.69
CA TYR A 177 -7.57 7.61 1.13
C TYR A 177 -7.57 6.27 0.37
N ILE A 178 -8.71 5.82 -0.16
CA ILE A 178 -8.83 4.59 -0.96
C ILE A 178 -8.11 4.74 -2.32
N PHE A 179 -7.91 5.98 -2.77
CA PHE A 179 -7.37 6.30 -4.08
C PHE A 179 -5.93 6.81 -4.05
N THR A 180 -5.23 6.67 -2.91
CA THR A 180 -3.85 7.16 -2.74
C THR A 180 -2.86 6.51 -3.70
N THR A 181 -3.09 5.27 -4.15
CA THR A 181 -2.26 4.63 -5.18
C THR A 181 -2.19 5.43 -6.48
N TYR A 182 -3.22 6.20 -6.83
CA TYR A 182 -3.22 7.02 -8.04
C TYR A 182 -2.40 8.30 -7.84
N GLY A 183 -2.53 8.93 -6.67
CA GLY A 183 -1.66 10.05 -6.28
C GLY A 183 -0.19 9.62 -6.23
N LEU A 184 0.08 8.42 -5.71
CA LEU A 184 1.42 7.83 -5.64
C LEU A 184 1.99 7.62 -7.05
N ARG A 185 1.22 6.99 -7.93
CA ARG A 185 1.64 6.71 -9.31
C ARG A 185 1.90 7.98 -10.11
N GLY A 186 1.06 9.01 -9.95
CA GLY A 186 1.16 10.25 -10.72
C GLY A 186 2.20 11.22 -10.19
N SER A 187 2.24 11.42 -8.87
CA SER A 187 3.00 12.50 -8.22
C SER A 187 4.04 12.02 -7.22
N GLY A 188 4.05 10.73 -6.86
CA GLY A 188 4.86 10.22 -5.77
C GLY A 188 4.36 10.69 -4.40
N VAL A 189 4.97 10.15 -3.35
CA VAL A 189 4.76 10.54 -1.96
C VAL A 189 5.83 11.50 -1.49
N VAL A 190 5.44 12.49 -0.70
CA VAL A 190 6.34 13.48 -0.09
C VAL A 190 6.34 13.31 1.42
N GLY A 191 7.33 13.87 2.11
CA GLY A 191 7.41 13.87 3.56
C GLY A 191 6.42 14.84 4.24
N THR A 192 6.03 14.54 5.48
CA THR A 192 5.19 15.43 6.30
C THR A 192 5.88 16.71 6.74
N ASP A 193 7.22 16.77 6.67
CA ASP A 193 8.00 17.99 6.81
C ASP A 193 7.76 18.98 5.67
N CYS A 194 7.47 18.47 4.47
CA CYS A 194 7.10 19.28 3.32
C CYS A 194 5.59 19.61 3.29
N ILE A 195 4.72 18.58 3.39
CA ILE A 195 3.25 18.74 3.39
C ILE A 195 2.66 17.98 4.59
N PRO A 196 2.18 18.68 5.64
CA PRO A 196 1.65 18.04 6.84
C PRO A 196 0.39 17.18 6.62
N ASN A 197 0.23 16.16 7.46
CA ASN A 197 -0.98 15.32 7.50
C ASN A 197 -2.13 15.93 8.33
N THR A 198 -2.04 17.20 8.73
CA THR A 198 -3.07 17.86 9.54
C THR A 198 -4.30 18.30 8.73
N GLY A 199 -4.26 18.19 7.41
CA GLY A 199 -5.36 18.53 6.51
C GLY A 199 -5.00 18.30 5.04
N VAL A 200 -6.00 18.02 4.20
CA VAL A 200 -5.80 17.94 2.74
C VAL A 200 -5.48 19.34 2.20
N PRO A 201 -4.32 19.56 1.57
CA PRO A 201 -3.90 20.90 1.18
C PRO A 201 -4.65 21.39 -0.05
N GLN A 202 -4.72 22.71 -0.23
CA GLN A 202 -5.28 23.31 -1.45
C GLN A 202 -4.43 23.04 -2.70
N SER A 203 -3.12 22.83 -2.51
CA SER A 203 -2.14 22.50 -3.54
C SER A 203 -1.08 21.58 -2.94
N ALA A 204 -0.58 20.63 -3.73
CA ALA A 204 0.52 19.74 -3.37
C ALA A 204 1.70 19.86 -4.35
N THR A 205 1.84 21.02 -5.00
CA THR A 205 2.90 21.31 -5.98
C THR A 205 4.15 21.95 -5.40
N THR A 206 4.09 22.40 -4.14
CA THR A 206 5.21 22.97 -3.37
C THR A 206 5.04 22.61 -1.90
N CYS A 207 6.13 22.62 -1.14
CA CYS A 207 6.07 22.48 0.32
C CYS A 207 5.40 23.69 0.97
N VAL A 208 4.86 23.50 2.18
CA VAL A 208 4.28 24.58 3.00
C VAL A 208 5.36 25.57 3.43
N ASP A 209 6.53 25.07 3.84
CA ASP A 209 7.73 25.88 4.02
C ASP A 209 8.47 25.98 2.69
N SER A 210 8.58 27.20 2.15
CA SER A 210 9.25 27.47 0.88
C SER A 210 10.77 27.23 0.91
N LYS A 211 11.36 26.98 2.08
CA LYS A 211 12.76 26.59 2.24
C LYS A 211 12.99 25.09 2.03
N ILE A 212 11.93 24.28 2.06
CA ILE A 212 11.99 22.84 1.86
C ILE A 212 11.72 22.56 0.38
N GLU A 213 12.61 21.82 -0.26
CA GLU A 213 12.42 21.37 -1.64
C GLU A 213 11.40 20.22 -1.68
N LEU A 214 10.51 20.26 -2.68
CA LEU A 214 9.54 19.20 -2.90
C LEU A 214 10.22 17.96 -3.47
N THR A 215 10.54 16.99 -2.62
CA THR A 215 11.08 15.69 -3.05
C THR A 215 9.97 14.66 -3.19
N GLN A 216 9.71 14.23 -4.43
CA GLN A 216 8.76 13.18 -4.76
C GLN A 216 9.44 11.81 -4.72
N ASN A 217 8.93 10.90 -3.88
CA ASN A 217 9.43 9.53 -3.75
C ASN A 217 8.41 8.55 -4.33
N LEU A 218 8.86 7.38 -4.80
CA LEU A 218 8.00 6.31 -5.31
C LEU A 218 7.09 6.75 -6.48
N LYS A 219 7.50 7.76 -7.24
CA LYS A 219 6.73 8.23 -8.39
C LYS A 219 6.68 7.15 -9.46
N GLY A 220 5.47 6.83 -9.93
CA GLY A 220 5.24 5.75 -10.90
C GLY A 220 5.02 4.37 -10.28
N TYR A 221 5.24 4.20 -8.98
CA TYR A 221 4.85 2.99 -8.26
C TYR A 221 3.34 2.95 -8.03
N PHE A 222 2.81 1.76 -7.75
CA PHE A 222 1.40 1.53 -7.47
C PHE A 222 1.24 0.41 -6.45
N GLU A 223 0.10 0.38 -5.78
CA GLU A 223 -0.24 -0.70 -4.86
C GLU A 223 -0.75 -1.92 -5.62
N ALA A 224 -0.37 -3.10 -5.13
CA ALA A 224 -0.86 -4.37 -5.60
C ALA A 224 -1.17 -5.28 -4.41
N HIS A 225 -2.11 -6.18 -4.61
CA HIS A 225 -2.56 -7.13 -3.60
C HIS A 225 -2.19 -8.55 -3.99
N ILE A 226 -1.83 -9.35 -2.99
CA ILE A 226 -1.64 -10.80 -3.10
C ILE A 226 -2.60 -11.44 -2.12
N PHE A 227 -3.33 -12.46 -2.55
CA PHE A 227 -4.33 -13.14 -1.73
C PHE A 227 -3.86 -14.54 -1.38
N LYS A 228 -4.14 -15.00 -0.15
CA LYS A 228 -3.80 -16.37 0.30
C LYS A 228 -2.32 -16.70 0.14
N ALA A 229 -1.46 -15.68 0.30
CA ALA A 229 -0.02 -15.83 0.18
C ALA A 229 0.49 -16.81 1.24
N ASP A 230 1.26 -17.80 0.80
CA ASP A 230 2.03 -18.63 1.73
C ASP A 230 3.40 -18.00 2.01
N THR A 231 4.19 -18.65 2.87
CA THR A 231 5.53 -18.15 3.24
C THR A 231 6.42 -17.93 2.03
N GLU A 232 6.45 -18.84 1.06
CA GLU A 232 7.30 -18.72 -0.12
C GLU A 232 6.87 -17.54 -1.01
N THR A 233 5.55 -17.38 -1.18
CA THR A 233 4.94 -16.27 -1.91
C THR A 233 5.31 -14.92 -1.27
N LEU A 234 5.19 -14.79 0.06
CA LEU A 234 5.55 -13.57 0.77
C LEU A 234 7.04 -13.26 0.67
N LYS A 235 7.92 -14.29 0.76
CA LYS A 235 9.36 -14.11 0.56
C LYS A 235 9.68 -13.64 -0.86
N ASP A 236 9.06 -14.24 -1.89
CA ASP A 236 9.27 -13.83 -3.28
C ASP A 236 8.74 -12.42 -3.54
N ALA A 237 7.60 -12.05 -2.93
CA ALA A 237 7.07 -10.69 -2.98
C ALA A 237 8.02 -9.67 -2.35
N LEU A 238 8.57 -9.95 -1.16
CA LEU A 238 9.54 -9.07 -0.50
C LEU A 238 10.81 -8.85 -1.35
N ILE A 239 11.31 -9.91 -1.99
CA ILE A 239 12.49 -9.85 -2.88
C ILE A 239 12.19 -9.04 -4.14
N ARG A 240 10.97 -9.14 -4.69
CA ARG A 240 10.61 -8.50 -5.95
C ARG A 240 10.16 -7.06 -5.80
N PHE A 241 9.38 -6.77 -4.76
CA PHE A 241 8.64 -5.51 -4.64
C PHE A 241 9.09 -4.64 -3.47
N GLY A 242 9.82 -5.20 -2.50
CA GLY A 242 10.14 -4.50 -1.25
C GLY A 242 9.08 -4.76 -0.18
N PRO A 243 8.79 -3.80 0.72
CA PRO A 243 7.95 -4.06 1.90
C PRO A 243 6.54 -4.54 1.51
N VAL A 244 5.96 -5.41 2.35
CA VAL A 244 4.61 -5.95 2.11
C VAL A 244 3.73 -5.65 3.31
N ALA A 245 2.70 -4.83 3.11
CA ALA A 245 1.66 -4.64 4.12
C ALA A 245 0.85 -5.94 4.28
N ILE A 246 0.68 -6.38 5.52
CA ILE A 246 -0.17 -7.51 5.87
C ILE A 246 -1.37 -7.00 6.66
N THR A 247 -2.52 -7.50 6.27
CA THR A 247 -3.77 -7.36 7.00
C THR A 247 -4.39 -8.76 7.02
N ASN A 248 -4.86 -9.19 8.19
CA ASN A 248 -5.60 -10.44 8.30
C ASN A 248 -7.05 -10.10 8.69
N GLU A 249 -8.00 -10.43 7.82
CA GLU A 249 -9.42 -10.16 8.07
C GLU A 249 -10.01 -11.06 9.18
N GLU A 250 -9.44 -12.24 9.42
CA GLU A 250 -9.86 -13.14 10.51
C GLU A 250 -9.24 -12.77 11.84
N GLU A 251 -8.01 -12.28 11.75
CA GLU A 251 -7.21 -11.86 12.89
C GLU A 251 -6.83 -10.41 12.69
N PRO A 252 -7.80 -9.48 12.79
CA PRO A 252 -7.56 -8.05 12.56
C PRO A 252 -6.51 -7.44 13.49
N GLN A 253 -6.11 -8.17 14.54
CA GLN A 253 -4.96 -7.86 15.38
C GLN A 253 -3.59 -8.06 14.71
N ILE A 254 -3.50 -8.80 13.59
CA ILE A 254 -2.27 -8.99 12.82
C ILE A 254 -2.25 -7.99 11.68
N LYS A 255 -1.75 -6.80 11.97
CA LYS A 255 -1.50 -5.74 11.01
C LYS A 255 -0.06 -5.28 11.14
N GLY A 256 0.57 -5.01 10.01
CA GLY A 256 1.92 -4.48 9.99
C GLY A 256 2.50 -4.46 8.59
N VAL A 257 3.75 -4.04 8.51
CA VAL A 257 4.53 -4.09 7.28
C VAL A 257 5.64 -5.11 7.45
N LEU A 258 5.61 -6.17 6.64
CA LEU A 258 6.69 -7.14 6.53
C LEU A 258 7.90 -6.46 5.90
N LEU A 259 9.02 -6.57 6.58
CA LEU A 259 10.31 -6.04 6.16
C LEU A 259 11.33 -7.15 5.90
N GLY A 260 11.05 -8.40 6.26
CA GLY A 260 12.02 -9.47 6.08
C GLY A 260 11.72 -10.71 6.89
N TRP A 261 12.66 -11.64 6.91
CA TRP A 261 12.61 -12.84 7.72
C TRP A 261 13.98 -13.19 8.29
N LYS A 262 13.96 -13.97 9.36
CA LYS A 262 15.15 -14.53 10.00
C LYS A 262 14.91 -16.00 10.35
N THR A 263 15.93 -16.82 10.19
CA THR A 263 15.94 -18.20 10.69
C THR A 263 16.85 -18.26 11.91
N ASP A 264 16.31 -18.64 13.07
CA ASP A 264 17.06 -18.85 14.30
C ASP A 264 16.66 -20.21 14.90
N SER A 265 17.65 -21.06 15.15
CA SER A 265 17.46 -22.37 15.78
C SER A 265 16.36 -23.23 15.13
N GLU A 266 16.38 -23.31 13.79
CA GLU A 266 15.40 -24.02 12.94
C GLU A 266 13.97 -23.41 12.92
N GLN A 267 13.74 -22.29 13.60
CA GLN A 267 12.49 -21.55 13.55
C GLN A 267 12.58 -20.36 12.59
N ASN A 268 11.53 -20.17 11.79
CA ASN A 268 11.38 -19.03 10.89
C ASN A 268 10.59 -17.92 11.59
N TYR A 269 11.12 -16.71 11.54
CA TYR A 269 10.49 -15.51 12.09
C TYR A 269 10.33 -14.45 11.00
N TRP A 270 9.22 -13.74 11.01
CA TRP A 270 9.03 -12.54 10.21
C TRP A 270 9.57 -11.32 10.97
N ILE A 271 10.12 -10.37 10.22
CA ILE A 271 10.47 -9.03 10.70
C ILE A 271 9.32 -8.12 10.29
N ILE A 272 8.57 -7.62 11.28
CA ILE A 272 7.34 -6.86 11.07
C ILE A 272 7.48 -5.51 11.77
N ALA A 273 7.15 -4.43 11.05
CA ALA A 273 6.87 -3.14 11.66
C ALA A 273 5.38 -3.08 12.00
N GLU A 274 5.08 -3.10 13.30
CA GLU A 274 3.71 -3.05 13.82
C GLU A 274 3.42 -1.64 14.32
N TYR A 275 2.24 -1.13 13.95
CA TYR A 275 1.69 0.11 14.50
C TYR A 275 0.56 -0.29 15.44
N PHE A 276 0.77 -0.09 16.74
CA PHE A 276 -0.24 -0.39 17.74
C PHE A 276 -1.18 0.81 17.89
N ASP A 277 -2.47 0.52 18.07
CA ASP A 277 -3.45 1.46 18.65
C ASP A 277 -3.18 1.71 20.14
#